data_AF-A0A9D2TR67-F1
#
_entry.id   AF-A0A9D2TR67-F1
#
_cell.length_a   1.000
_cell.length_b   1.000
_cell.length_c   1.000
_cell.angle_alpha   90.00
_cell.angle_beta   90.00
_cell.angle_gamma   90.00
#
_symmetry.space_group_name_H-M   'P 1'
#
loop_
_entity.id
_entity.type
_entity.pdbx_description
1 polymer ?
#
loop_
_entity_poly.entity_id
_entity_poly.type
_entity_poly.pdbx_seq_one_letter_code
_entity_poly.pdbx_strand_id
1 'polypeptide(L)'
;ILNMALYFSFFPKITQGPIEKYRDFGPQLSGRRQDVRKMSEGIRRFIYGLAKKVLIADVLGACVDTIYGFEIGNVNGSFAWIAALFYSLQLYYDFSGYSDMAVGLGKMFGFNLSENFDYPYLASSITEFWRRWHMTLMSWFREYLYFPLGGSRKGKVRTYINIFIVFMASGLWHGASWDFICWGLYHAVFQVIERLGLGKLLDRTKVIRHIYTCLVVCVGWVFFRAGDMALALQYLKRMFLPWMYTASGYAVPEIVDHRTLLVFVCAVLGCGMIQAVWKRLSGRLLSGKAGSEKGLSGSRPSGKKQYGRKPAENGAVCLQYSAVELIFCMALLALCILSMVSSTYSAFLYMNF
;
A
#
# COMPACT_ATOMS: atom_id res chain seq x y z
N ILE A 1 -22.57 4.28 -26.07
CA ILE A 1 -22.32 5.55 -25.34
C ILE A 1 -22.51 5.38 -23.84
N LEU A 2 -23.68 4.95 -23.35
CA LEU A 2 -23.96 4.80 -21.90
C LEU A 2 -22.94 3.93 -21.14
N ASN A 3 -22.54 2.78 -21.68
CA ASN A 3 -21.53 1.92 -21.04
C ASN A 3 -20.16 2.61 -20.89
N MET A 4 -19.77 3.40 -21.89
CA MET A 4 -18.52 4.15 -21.85
C MET A 4 -18.62 5.31 -20.86
N ALA A 5 -19.74 6.04 -20.86
CA ALA A 5 -20.00 7.10 -19.88
C ALA A 5 -19.93 6.55 -18.45
N LEU A 6 -20.62 5.44 -18.17
CA LEU A 6 -20.57 4.77 -16.86
C LEU A 6 -19.17 4.26 -16.50
N TYR A 7 -18.38 3.77 -17.47
CA TYR A 7 -17.00 3.38 -17.21
C TYR A 7 -16.13 4.55 -16.75
N PHE A 8 -16.30 5.74 -17.33
CA PHE A 8 -15.57 6.94 -16.91
C PHE A 8 -16.13 7.52 -15.61
N SER A 9 -17.45 7.55 -15.46
CA SER A 9 -18.15 8.18 -14.33
C SER A 9 -18.51 7.20 -13.21
N PHE A 10 -17.85 6.03 -13.11
CA PHE A 10 -18.11 5.09 -12.02
C PHE A 10 -17.53 5.63 -10.71
N PHE A 11 -18.38 6.32 -9.95
CA PHE A 11 -17.96 7.13 -8.79
C PHE A 11 -17.06 6.41 -7.78
N PRO A 12 -17.18 5.09 -7.49
CA PRO A 12 -16.27 4.43 -6.56
C PRO A 12 -14.80 4.52 -6.96
N LYS A 13 -14.50 4.71 -8.25
CA LYS A 13 -13.11 4.84 -8.74
C LYS A 13 -12.71 6.23 -9.23
N ILE A 14 -13.61 7.21 -9.26
CA ILE A 14 -13.32 8.52 -9.90
C ILE A 14 -12.21 9.27 -9.19
N THR A 15 -12.24 9.32 -7.86
CA THR A 15 -11.29 10.13 -7.09
C THR A 15 -9.97 9.40 -6.91
N GLN A 16 -10.00 8.24 -6.26
CA GLN A 16 -8.79 7.54 -5.80
C GLN A 16 -8.92 6.01 -5.82
N GLY A 17 -9.80 5.48 -6.67
CA GLY A 17 -9.95 4.04 -6.81
C GLY A 17 -8.98 3.42 -7.82
N PRO A 18 -9.03 2.09 -7.96
CA PRO A 18 -8.19 1.35 -8.90
C PRO A 18 -8.40 1.79 -10.36
N ILE A 19 -7.30 1.89 -11.12
CA ILE A 19 -7.33 2.22 -12.56
C ILE A 19 -7.80 0.96 -13.32
N GLU A 20 -9.10 0.91 -13.55
CA GLU A 20 -9.74 -0.15 -14.31
C GLU A 20 -9.56 0.03 -15.82
N LYS A 21 -9.20 -1.05 -16.53
CA LYS A 21 -9.16 -1.08 -17.99
C LYS A 21 -10.53 -1.47 -18.53
N TYR A 22 -10.97 -0.82 -19.61
CA TYR A 22 -12.30 -1.08 -20.17
C TYR A 22 -12.53 -2.56 -20.53
N ARG A 23 -11.49 -3.28 -20.99
CA ARG A 23 -11.58 -4.72 -21.29
C ARG A 23 -12.04 -5.55 -20.10
N ASP A 24 -11.63 -5.18 -18.88
CA ASP A 24 -11.88 -5.96 -17.67
C ASP A 24 -13.15 -5.45 -16.93
N PHE A 25 -13.47 -4.16 -17.06
CA PHE A 25 -14.65 -3.54 -16.48
C PHE A 25 -15.91 -3.70 -17.35
N GLY A 26 -15.77 -3.60 -18.67
CA GLY A 26 -16.87 -3.62 -19.65
C GLY A 26 -17.80 -4.84 -19.53
N PRO A 27 -17.27 -6.08 -19.42
CA PRO A 27 -18.11 -7.26 -19.23
C PRO A 27 -18.99 -7.20 -17.96
N GLN A 28 -18.54 -6.48 -16.92
CA GLN A 28 -19.27 -6.35 -15.66
C GLN A 28 -20.46 -5.38 -15.78
N LEU A 29 -20.44 -4.43 -16.74
CA LEU A 29 -21.53 -3.48 -16.95
C LEU A 29 -22.85 -4.18 -17.33
N SER A 30 -22.76 -5.22 -18.16
CA SER A 30 -23.93 -5.99 -18.62
C SER A 30 -24.19 -7.23 -17.77
N GLY A 31 -23.15 -7.81 -17.16
CA GLY A 31 -23.22 -9.11 -16.48
C GLY A 31 -23.14 -9.10 -14.95
N ARG A 32 -23.05 -7.93 -14.29
CA ARG A 32 -22.94 -7.88 -12.82
C ARG A 32 -24.17 -8.51 -12.15
N ARG A 33 -23.93 -9.18 -11.03
CA ARG A 33 -24.96 -9.70 -10.14
C ARG A 33 -24.78 -9.11 -8.75
N GLN A 34 -25.90 -8.76 -8.14
CA GLN A 34 -25.95 -8.38 -6.75
C GLN A 34 -26.25 -9.61 -5.91
N ASP A 35 -25.52 -9.75 -4.81
CA ASP A 35 -25.70 -10.84 -3.86
C ASP A 35 -25.40 -10.33 -2.45
N VAL A 36 -26.16 -10.80 -1.47
CA VAL A 36 -26.05 -10.36 -0.07
C VAL A 36 -24.67 -10.62 0.51
N ARG A 37 -24.02 -11.74 0.13
CA ARG A 37 -22.65 -12.04 0.56
C ARG A 37 -21.68 -11.03 -0.01
N LYS A 38 -21.81 -10.69 -1.29
CA LYS A 38 -20.94 -9.70 -1.94
C LYS A 38 -21.12 -8.30 -1.35
N MET A 39 -22.37 -7.92 -1.05
CA MET A 39 -22.69 -6.69 -0.32
C MET A 39 -22.01 -6.66 1.06
N SER A 40 -22.14 -7.73 1.85
CA SER A 40 -21.53 -7.85 3.17
C SER A 40 -19.99 -7.78 3.11
N GLU A 41 -19.37 -8.48 2.15
CA GLU A 41 -17.93 -8.35 1.89
C GLU A 41 -17.52 -6.92 1.52
N GLY A 42 -18.37 -6.22 0.77
CA GLY A 42 -18.19 -4.82 0.41
C GLY A 42 -18.22 -3.89 1.62
N ILE A 43 -19.21 -4.04 2.50
CA ILE A 43 -19.34 -3.28 3.76
C ILE A 43 -18.12 -3.47 4.63
N ARG A 44 -17.70 -4.71 4.85
CA ARG A 44 -16.51 -5.01 5.62
C ARG A 44 -15.25 -4.37 5.03
N ARG A 45 -15.05 -4.52 3.72
CA ARG A 45 -13.87 -3.95 3.03
C ARG A 45 -13.87 -2.41 3.11
N PHE A 46 -15.04 -1.78 3.01
CA PHE A 46 -15.20 -0.35 3.20
C PHE A 46 -14.82 0.08 4.62
N ILE A 47 -15.33 -0.59 5.65
CA ILE A 47 -15.00 -0.29 7.06
C ILE A 47 -13.49 -0.43 7.31
N TYR A 48 -12.83 -1.44 6.75
CA TYR A 48 -11.37 -1.59 6.86
C TYR A 48 -10.62 -0.45 6.18
N GLY A 49 -11.08 0.00 5.00
CA GLY A 49 -10.51 1.15 4.33
C GLY A 49 -10.66 2.44 5.14
N LEU A 50 -11.85 2.67 5.68
CA LEU A 50 -12.15 3.81 6.56
C LEU A 50 -11.27 3.80 7.82
N ALA A 51 -11.07 2.64 8.44
CA ALA A 51 -10.22 2.50 9.61
C ALA A 51 -8.75 2.81 9.31
N LYS A 52 -8.23 2.35 8.16
CA LYS A 52 -6.86 2.68 7.72
C LYS A 52 -6.69 4.20 7.55
N LYS A 53 -7.67 4.87 6.96
CA LYS A 53 -7.68 6.33 6.78
C LYS A 53 -7.69 7.04 8.13
N VAL A 54 -8.78 6.85 8.89
CA VAL A 54 -9.09 7.69 10.05
C VAL A 54 -8.25 7.33 11.28
N LEU A 55 -8.02 6.04 11.54
CA LEU A 55 -7.36 5.60 12.77
C LEU A 55 -5.84 5.53 12.65
N ILE A 56 -5.30 5.44 11.43
CA ILE A 56 -3.86 5.32 11.18
C ILE A 56 -3.35 6.52 10.39
N ALA A 57 -3.81 6.71 9.16
CA ALA A 57 -3.24 7.69 8.26
C ALA A 57 -3.40 9.12 8.78
N ASP A 58 -4.59 9.50 9.25
CA ASP A 58 -4.85 10.86 9.73
C ASP A 58 -4.07 11.18 11.03
N VAL A 59 -3.86 10.19 11.90
CA VAL A 59 -3.05 10.35 13.12
C VAL A 59 -1.58 10.59 12.78
N LEU A 60 -1.00 9.77 11.90
CA LEU A 60 0.37 9.97 11.45
C LEU A 60 0.51 11.26 10.62
N GLY A 61 -0.49 11.58 9.81
CA GLY A 61 -0.53 12.78 8.98
C GLY A 61 -0.54 14.07 9.75
N ALA A 62 -1.34 14.17 10.82
CA ALA A 62 -1.32 15.35 11.69
C ALA A 62 0.08 15.63 12.28
N CYS A 63 0.81 14.58 12.64
CA CYS A 63 2.19 14.70 13.12
C CYS A 63 3.15 15.14 12.01
N VAL A 64 3.05 14.53 10.81
CA VAL A 64 3.84 14.94 9.64
C VAL A 64 3.58 16.40 9.28
N ASP A 65 2.33 16.83 9.22
CA ASP A 65 1.95 18.20 8.88
C ASP A 65 2.45 19.20 9.91
N THR A 66 2.47 18.82 11.19
CA THR A 66 3.05 19.64 12.25
C THR A 66 4.55 19.82 12.04
N ILE A 67 5.29 18.75 11.75
CA ILE A 67 6.74 18.83 11.50
C ILE A 67 7.06 19.64 10.24
N TYR A 68 6.27 19.49 9.16
CA TYR A 68 6.42 20.27 7.93
C TYR A 68 5.93 21.72 8.08
N GLY A 69 5.10 22.01 9.07
CA GLY A 69 4.67 23.36 9.43
C GLY A 69 5.69 24.16 10.23
N PHE A 70 6.76 23.52 10.73
CA PHE A 70 7.84 24.22 11.41
C PHE A 70 8.66 25.06 10.44
N GLU A 71 9.18 26.17 10.94
CA GLU A 71 10.32 26.81 10.30
C GLU A 71 11.45 25.79 10.17
N ILE A 72 12.07 25.72 8.99
CA ILE A 72 13.07 24.70 8.67
C ILE A 72 14.27 24.72 9.64
N GLY A 73 14.55 25.87 10.29
CA GLY A 73 15.55 26.01 11.35
C GLY A 73 15.26 25.21 12.62
N ASN A 74 13.99 24.90 12.89
CA ASN A 74 13.54 24.09 14.03
C ASN A 74 13.45 22.59 13.72
N VAL A 75 13.63 22.19 12.45
CA VAL A 75 13.63 20.78 12.07
C VAL A 75 15.04 20.23 12.25
N ASN A 76 15.24 19.45 13.31
CA ASN A 76 16.49 18.69 13.53
C ASN A 76 16.47 17.35 12.77
N GLY A 77 17.59 16.62 12.81
CA GLY A 77 17.71 15.33 12.12
C GLY A 77 16.69 14.27 12.56
N SER A 78 16.33 14.25 13.85
CA SER A 78 15.31 13.34 14.39
C SER A 78 13.94 13.62 13.81
N PHE A 79 13.51 14.89 13.78
CA PHE A 79 12.24 15.29 13.18
C PHE A 79 12.19 14.96 11.68
N ALA A 80 13.28 15.16 10.95
CA ALA A 80 13.33 14.83 9.52
C ALA A 80 13.13 13.32 9.27
N TRP A 81 13.75 12.44 10.07
CA TRP A 81 13.53 10.99 9.98
C TRP A 81 12.13 10.56 10.42
N ILE A 82 11.62 11.13 11.52
CA ILE A 82 10.26 10.86 12.01
C ILE A 82 9.24 11.23 10.93
N ALA A 83 9.35 12.43 10.35
CA ALA A 83 8.48 12.89 9.28
C ALA A 83 8.53 11.96 8.06
N ALA A 84 9.73 11.54 7.62
CA ALA A 84 9.87 10.62 6.48
C ALA A 84 9.23 9.24 6.75
N LEU A 85 9.45 8.67 7.94
CA LEU A 85 8.89 7.38 8.33
C LEU A 85 7.36 7.43 8.51
N PHE A 86 6.86 8.47 9.19
CA PHE A 86 5.43 8.65 9.40
C PHE A 86 4.73 8.93 8.08
N TYR A 87 5.31 9.77 7.22
CA TYR A 87 4.76 10.03 5.89
C TYR A 87 4.70 8.77 5.02
N SER A 88 5.73 7.91 5.08
CA SER A 88 5.74 6.63 4.35
C SER A 88 4.53 5.75 4.71
N LEU A 89 4.18 5.69 6.00
CA LEU A 89 3.04 4.90 6.48
C LEU A 89 1.71 5.64 6.27
N GLN A 90 1.65 6.94 6.52
CA GLN A 90 0.51 7.80 6.20
C GLN A 90 0.11 7.59 4.74
N LEU A 91 1.04 7.84 3.80
CA LEU A 91 0.78 7.72 2.36
C LEU A 91 0.24 6.33 1.97
N TYR A 92 0.80 5.28 2.57
CA TYR A 92 0.34 3.92 2.34
C TYR A 92 -1.07 3.64 2.87
N TYR A 93 -1.31 3.97 4.14
CA TYR A 93 -2.58 3.69 4.79
C TYR A 93 -3.70 4.58 4.29
N ASP A 94 -3.39 5.81 3.90
CA ASP A 94 -4.30 6.75 3.27
C ASP A 94 -4.75 6.18 1.92
N PHE A 95 -3.79 5.91 1.04
CA PHE A 95 -4.11 5.48 -0.31
C PHE A 95 -4.67 4.05 -0.38
N SER A 96 -4.14 3.14 0.45
CA SER A 96 -4.75 1.80 0.61
C SER A 96 -6.13 1.89 1.25
N GLY A 97 -6.38 2.85 2.14
CA GLY A 97 -7.68 3.09 2.75
C GLY A 97 -8.72 3.48 1.71
N TYR A 98 -8.42 4.48 0.88
CA TYR A 98 -9.28 4.88 -0.24
C TYR A 98 -9.48 3.77 -1.28
N SER A 99 -8.42 3.04 -1.62
CA SER A 99 -8.53 1.91 -2.54
C SER A 99 -9.43 0.80 -1.97
N ASP A 100 -9.34 0.49 -0.68
CA ASP A 100 -10.20 -0.49 -0.01
C ASP A 100 -11.66 -0.01 0.03
N MET A 101 -11.91 1.27 0.32
CA MET A 101 -13.26 1.86 0.25
C MET A 101 -13.85 1.78 -1.16
N ALA A 102 -13.06 2.10 -2.19
CA ALA A 102 -13.46 1.99 -3.59
C ALA A 102 -13.81 0.54 -3.97
N VAL A 103 -12.96 -0.43 -3.63
CA VAL A 103 -13.23 -1.87 -3.85
C VAL A 103 -14.47 -2.33 -3.09
N GLY A 104 -14.65 -1.86 -1.84
CA GLY A 104 -15.82 -2.15 -1.02
C GLY A 104 -17.12 -1.67 -1.67
N LEU A 105 -17.17 -0.41 -2.09
CA LEU A 105 -18.30 0.15 -2.84
C LEU A 105 -18.52 -0.57 -4.17
N GLY A 106 -17.43 -0.89 -4.89
CA GLY A 106 -17.50 -1.70 -6.11
C GLY A 106 -18.23 -3.02 -5.87
N LYS A 107 -17.88 -3.74 -4.79
CA LYS A 107 -18.57 -4.98 -4.39
C LYS A 107 -20.05 -4.76 -4.07
N MET A 108 -20.39 -3.71 -3.34
CA MET A 108 -21.79 -3.34 -3.03
C MET A 108 -22.60 -3.05 -4.31
N PHE A 109 -21.97 -2.53 -5.36
CA PHE A 109 -22.57 -2.32 -6.67
C PHE A 109 -22.45 -3.54 -7.61
N GLY A 110 -21.99 -4.69 -7.12
CA GLY A 110 -21.91 -5.92 -7.89
C GLY A 110 -20.68 -6.00 -8.81
N PHE A 111 -19.76 -5.04 -8.74
CA PHE A 111 -18.48 -5.03 -9.46
C PHE A 111 -17.37 -5.70 -8.66
N ASN A 112 -16.34 -6.18 -9.36
CA ASN A 112 -15.08 -6.65 -8.79
C ASN A 112 -13.99 -5.73 -9.34
N LEU A 113 -13.61 -4.73 -8.53
CA LEU A 113 -12.49 -3.85 -8.86
C LEU A 113 -11.16 -4.53 -8.51
N SER A 114 -10.11 -4.11 -9.19
CA SER A 114 -8.74 -4.58 -9.03
C SER A 114 -8.14 -4.11 -7.70
N GLU A 115 -7.21 -4.89 -7.14
CA GLU A 115 -6.47 -4.46 -5.95
C GLU A 115 -5.33 -3.50 -6.33
N ASN A 116 -5.11 -2.48 -5.49
CA ASN A 116 -4.03 -1.52 -5.69
C ASN A 116 -2.77 -1.84 -4.87
N PHE A 117 -2.91 -2.55 -3.75
CA PHE A 117 -1.81 -2.81 -2.83
C PHE A 117 -1.73 -4.28 -2.41
N ASP A 118 -0.51 -4.81 -2.35
CA ASP A 118 -0.20 -6.14 -1.80
C ASP A 118 1.00 -6.09 -0.86
N TYR A 119 0.79 -5.53 0.33
CA TYR A 119 1.80 -5.40 1.40
C TYR A 119 3.16 -4.93 0.89
N PRO A 120 3.24 -3.72 0.28
CA PRO A 120 4.42 -3.24 -0.43
C PRO A 120 5.66 -3.16 0.44
N TYR A 121 5.50 -2.86 1.73
CA TYR A 121 6.61 -2.80 2.68
C TYR A 121 7.21 -4.17 3.01
N LEU A 122 6.61 -5.30 2.62
CA LEU A 122 7.26 -6.62 2.71
C LEU A 122 8.25 -6.88 1.56
N ALA A 123 8.31 -5.99 0.57
CA ALA A 123 9.18 -6.17 -0.58
C ALA A 123 10.64 -6.29 -0.16
N SER A 124 11.37 -7.14 -0.88
CA SER A 124 12.82 -7.26 -0.75
C SER A 124 13.55 -6.58 -1.91
N SER A 125 12.88 -5.86 -2.80
CA SER A 125 13.58 -5.07 -3.83
C SER A 125 12.71 -3.93 -4.31
N ILE A 126 13.32 -2.91 -4.90
CA ILE A 126 12.60 -1.79 -5.51
C ILE A 126 11.67 -2.28 -6.61
N THR A 127 12.12 -3.25 -7.42
CA THR A 127 11.24 -3.86 -8.44
C THR A 127 10.03 -4.58 -7.84
N GLU A 128 10.21 -5.26 -6.70
CA GLU A 128 9.10 -5.94 -6.01
C GLU A 128 8.16 -4.93 -5.33
N PHE A 129 8.71 -3.86 -4.75
CA PHE A 129 7.95 -2.79 -4.13
C PHE A 129 6.95 -2.19 -5.13
N TRP A 130 7.41 -1.77 -6.31
CA TRP A 130 6.55 -1.24 -7.37
C TRP A 130 5.60 -2.25 -8.01
N ARG A 131 5.83 -3.56 -7.79
CA ARG A 131 4.85 -4.60 -8.17
C ARG A 131 3.74 -4.78 -7.15
N ARG A 132 3.91 -4.25 -5.93
CA ARG A 132 2.97 -4.33 -4.81
C ARG A 132 2.35 -3.00 -4.43
N TRP A 133 2.93 -1.89 -4.91
CA TRP A 133 2.47 -0.52 -4.71
C TRP A 133 1.72 -0.02 -5.94
N HIS A 134 0.54 0.58 -5.75
CA HIS A 134 -0.29 1.18 -6.79
C HIS A 134 -0.36 0.32 -8.07
N MET A 135 -0.70 -0.97 -7.89
CA MET A 135 -0.54 -2.03 -8.89
C MET A 135 -1.30 -1.75 -10.18
N THR A 136 -2.46 -1.09 -10.12
CA THR A 136 -3.23 -0.76 -11.33
C THR A 136 -2.56 0.30 -12.18
N LEU A 137 -2.00 1.37 -11.57
CA LEU A 137 -1.21 2.37 -12.29
C LEU A 137 0.06 1.77 -12.90
N MET A 138 0.80 0.98 -12.11
CA MET A 138 2.01 0.33 -12.62
C MET A 138 1.71 -0.66 -13.75
N SER A 139 0.58 -1.36 -13.68
CA SER A 139 0.07 -2.21 -14.76
C SER A 139 -0.31 -1.40 -16.00
N TRP A 140 -0.92 -0.23 -15.82
CA TRP A 140 -1.25 0.70 -16.89
C TRP A 140 0.01 1.21 -17.60
N PHE A 141 0.98 1.76 -16.87
CA PHE A 141 2.25 2.20 -17.46
C PHE A 141 2.99 1.05 -18.14
N ARG A 142 2.96 -0.15 -17.55
CA ARG A 142 3.61 -1.31 -18.17
C ARG A 142 2.98 -1.65 -19.53
N GLU A 143 1.66 -1.64 -19.64
CA GLU A 143 0.95 -2.06 -20.85
C GLU A 143 0.87 -0.98 -21.92
N TYR A 144 0.66 0.28 -21.53
CA TYR A 144 0.46 1.39 -22.45
C TYR A 144 1.73 2.21 -22.75
N LEU A 145 2.80 2.04 -21.97
CA LEU A 145 4.06 2.76 -22.19
C LEU A 145 5.26 1.80 -22.31
N TYR A 146 5.50 0.95 -21.31
CA TYR A 146 6.71 0.11 -21.28
C TYR A 146 6.77 -0.92 -22.42
N PHE A 147 5.70 -1.70 -22.65
CA PHE A 147 5.68 -2.71 -23.72
C PHE A 147 5.72 -2.09 -25.13
N PRO A 148 4.96 -1.01 -25.45
CA PRO A 148 5.09 -0.31 -26.71
C PRO A 148 6.51 0.20 -27.01
N LEU A 149 7.28 0.60 -25.99
CA LEU A 149 8.69 1.00 -26.13
C LEU A 149 9.67 -0.18 -26.38
N GLY A 150 9.16 -1.41 -26.53
CA GLY A 150 9.91 -2.64 -26.74
C GLY A 150 10.16 -3.47 -25.49
N GLY A 151 9.64 -3.04 -24.33
CA GLY A 151 9.79 -3.71 -23.05
C GLY A 151 11.24 -4.03 -22.71
N SER A 152 11.51 -5.28 -22.32
CA SER A 152 12.87 -5.77 -22.05
C SER A 152 13.49 -6.55 -23.23
N ARG A 153 12.85 -6.55 -24.41
CA ARG A 153 13.24 -7.43 -25.54
C ARG A 153 14.41 -6.90 -26.37
N LYS A 154 14.68 -5.59 -26.32
CA LYS A 154 15.73 -4.91 -27.10
C LYS A 154 17.04 -4.71 -26.32
N GLY A 155 17.38 -5.65 -25.43
CA GLY A 155 18.63 -5.62 -24.65
C GLY A 155 18.58 -4.76 -23.38
N LYS A 156 19.70 -4.78 -22.63
CA LYS A 156 19.80 -4.15 -21.30
C LYS A 156 19.73 -2.63 -21.34
N VAL A 157 20.43 -1.99 -22.27
CA VAL A 157 20.44 -0.52 -22.41
C VAL A 157 19.03 0.01 -22.67
N ARG A 158 18.30 -0.58 -23.64
CA ARG A 158 16.92 -0.19 -23.91
C ARG A 158 15.99 -0.47 -22.72
N THR A 159 16.21 -1.55 -21.99
CA THR A 159 15.47 -1.84 -20.75
C THR A 159 15.64 -0.72 -19.72
N TYR A 160 16.87 -0.22 -19.52
CA TYR A 160 17.15 0.85 -18.57
C TYR A 160 16.53 2.18 -19.02
N ILE A 161 16.68 2.55 -20.30
CA ILE A 161 16.03 3.74 -20.86
C ILE A 161 14.50 3.67 -20.67
N ASN A 162 13.89 2.51 -20.96
CA ASN A 162 12.46 2.32 -20.79
C ASN A 162 12.03 2.45 -19.31
N ILE A 163 12.85 2.00 -18.35
CA ILE A 163 12.60 2.20 -16.92
C ILE A 163 12.61 3.70 -16.58
N PHE A 164 13.64 4.44 -17.01
CA PHE A 164 13.71 5.88 -16.80
C PHE A 164 12.50 6.62 -17.40
N ILE A 165 12.10 6.28 -18.62
CA ILE A 165 10.93 6.89 -19.28
C ILE A 165 9.65 6.60 -18.47
N VAL A 166 9.44 5.36 -18.02
CA VAL A 166 8.23 5.00 -17.26
C VAL A 166 8.17 5.72 -15.92
N PHE A 167 9.27 5.79 -15.17
CA PHE A 167 9.27 6.48 -13.88
C PHE A 167 9.21 8.00 -14.00
N MET A 168 9.84 8.59 -15.02
CA MET A 168 9.71 10.02 -15.30
C MET A 168 8.27 10.36 -15.71
N ALA A 169 7.64 9.55 -16.56
CA ALA A 169 6.23 9.70 -16.89
C ALA A 169 5.32 9.50 -15.67
N SER A 170 5.68 8.60 -14.75
CA SER A 170 4.97 8.45 -13.47
C SER A 170 5.12 9.69 -12.59
N GLY A 171 6.30 10.30 -12.52
CA GLY A 171 6.50 11.56 -11.80
C GLY A 171 5.64 12.67 -12.39
N LEU A 172 5.70 12.86 -13.71
CA LEU A 172 4.88 13.85 -14.43
C LEU A 172 3.38 13.62 -14.27
N TRP A 173 2.94 12.36 -14.12
CA TRP A 173 1.55 12.03 -13.85
C TRP A 173 1.09 12.50 -12.45
N HIS A 174 2.00 12.55 -11.47
CA HIS A 174 1.70 13.06 -10.14
C HIS A 174 1.73 14.59 -10.07
N GLY A 175 2.66 15.23 -10.78
CA GLY A 175 2.72 16.69 -10.88
C GLY A 175 3.83 17.18 -11.80
N ALA A 176 3.73 18.43 -12.24
CA ALA A 176 4.69 19.05 -13.16
C ALA A 176 5.88 19.75 -12.45
N SER A 177 5.94 19.68 -11.12
CA SER A 177 7.03 20.26 -10.32
C SER A 177 8.28 19.38 -10.34
N TRP A 178 9.43 19.97 -10.02
CA TRP A 178 10.74 19.31 -10.10
C TRP A 178 10.90 18.16 -9.10
N ASP A 179 10.26 18.24 -7.95
CA ASP A 179 10.24 17.22 -6.91
C ASP A 179 9.65 15.89 -7.41
N PHE A 180 8.53 15.90 -8.14
CA PHE A 180 7.98 14.68 -8.77
C PHE A 180 8.87 14.09 -9.86
N ILE A 181 9.51 14.94 -10.67
CA ILE A 181 10.46 14.48 -11.71
C ILE A 181 11.65 13.80 -11.04
N CYS A 182 12.25 14.44 -10.03
CA CYS A 182 13.37 13.88 -9.28
C CYS A 182 12.99 12.63 -8.51
N TRP A 183 11.78 12.55 -7.94
CA TRP A 183 11.25 11.34 -7.33
C TRP A 183 11.20 10.18 -8.33
N GLY A 184 10.70 10.42 -9.55
CA GLY A 184 10.66 9.42 -10.61
C GLY A 184 12.07 8.96 -10.99
N LEU A 185 12.97 9.90 -11.27
CA LEU A 185 14.36 9.60 -11.61
C LEU A 185 15.09 8.85 -10.48
N TYR A 186 14.86 9.23 -9.23
CA TYR A 186 15.40 8.56 -8.05
C TYR A 186 15.04 7.07 -8.05
N HIS A 187 13.75 6.74 -8.21
CA HIS A 187 13.32 5.34 -8.26
C HIS A 187 13.82 4.59 -9.49
N ALA A 188 13.93 5.25 -10.64
CA ALA A 188 14.52 4.68 -11.85
C ALA A 188 15.99 4.30 -11.62
N VAL A 189 16.78 5.19 -11.02
CA VAL A 189 18.20 4.97 -10.70
C VAL A 189 18.36 3.75 -9.81
N PHE A 190 17.64 3.71 -8.68
CA PHE A 190 17.76 2.58 -7.75
C PHE A 190 17.30 1.25 -8.36
N GLN A 191 16.26 1.26 -9.21
CA GLN A 191 15.84 0.05 -9.92
C GLN A 191 16.88 -0.43 -10.95
N VAL A 192 17.56 0.49 -11.64
CA VAL A 192 18.64 0.15 -12.57
C VAL A 192 19.87 -0.35 -11.82
N ILE A 193 20.27 0.29 -10.73
CA ILE A 193 21.39 -0.15 -9.87
C ILE A 193 21.16 -1.58 -9.35
N GLU A 194 19.94 -1.90 -8.87
CA GLU A 194 19.58 -3.26 -8.47
C GLU A 194 19.81 -4.27 -9.61
N ARG A 195 19.45 -3.91 -10.85
CA ARG A 195 19.61 -4.76 -12.04
C ARG A 195 21.05 -4.85 -12.54
N LEU A 196 21.90 -3.88 -12.25
CA LEU A 196 23.32 -3.87 -12.67
C LEU A 196 24.20 -4.79 -11.82
N GLY A 197 23.81 -5.08 -10.57
CA GLY A 197 24.55 -6.04 -9.74
C GLY A 197 24.27 -5.93 -8.25
N LEU A 198 23.76 -4.80 -7.76
CA LEU A 198 23.49 -4.61 -6.33
C LEU A 198 22.48 -5.64 -5.79
N GLY A 199 21.50 -6.04 -6.61
CA GLY A 199 20.55 -7.10 -6.23
C GLY A 199 21.24 -8.41 -5.84
N LYS A 200 22.25 -8.83 -6.63
CA LYS A 200 23.03 -10.06 -6.36
C LYS A 200 23.89 -9.94 -5.09
N LEU A 201 24.40 -8.74 -4.79
CA LEU A 201 25.17 -8.49 -3.57
C LEU A 201 24.28 -8.54 -2.33
N LEU A 202 23.09 -7.94 -2.42
CA LEU A 202 22.09 -7.90 -1.35
C LEU A 202 21.45 -9.27 -1.09
N ASP A 203 21.46 -10.19 -2.06
CA ASP A 203 20.94 -11.55 -1.90
C ASP A 203 21.64 -12.37 -0.82
N ARG A 204 22.80 -11.91 -0.31
CA ARG A 204 23.50 -12.55 0.81
C ARG A 204 22.69 -12.56 2.10
N THR A 205 21.86 -11.54 2.37
CA THR A 205 20.99 -11.52 3.55
C THR A 205 19.64 -10.86 3.24
N LYS A 206 18.55 -11.61 3.50
CA LYS A 206 17.18 -11.14 3.27
C LYS A 206 16.83 -9.88 4.07
N VAL A 207 17.40 -9.76 5.28
CA VAL A 207 17.16 -8.62 6.18
C VAL A 207 17.79 -7.34 5.62
N ILE A 208 19.06 -7.36 5.21
CA ILE A 208 19.72 -6.17 4.64
C ILE A 208 19.01 -5.72 3.36
N ARG A 209 18.66 -6.69 2.50
CA ARG A 209 17.93 -6.44 1.26
C ARG A 209 16.57 -5.75 1.49
N HIS A 210 15.84 -6.17 2.52
CA HIS A 210 14.59 -5.56 2.93
C HIS A 210 14.79 -4.16 3.53
N ILE A 211 15.72 -4.00 4.48
CA ILE A 211 16.04 -2.70 5.10
C ILE A 211 16.44 -1.69 4.01
N TYR A 212 17.30 -2.10 3.07
CA TYR A 212 17.68 -1.29 1.91
C TYR A 212 16.46 -0.84 1.10
N THR A 213 15.55 -1.76 0.78
CA THR A 213 14.32 -1.46 0.01
C THR A 213 13.47 -0.43 0.75
N CYS A 214 13.22 -0.64 2.04
CA CYS A 214 12.44 0.27 2.88
C CYS A 214 13.10 1.64 3.00
N LEU A 215 14.43 1.71 3.16
CA LEU A 215 15.17 2.96 3.30
C LEU A 215 15.16 3.76 1.99
N VAL A 216 15.40 3.11 0.85
CA VAL A 216 15.33 3.77 -0.46
C VAL A 216 13.92 4.33 -0.70
N VAL A 217 12.88 3.55 -0.39
CA VAL A 217 11.49 3.99 -0.53
C VAL A 217 11.17 5.16 0.40
N CYS A 218 11.53 5.07 1.68
CA CYS A 218 11.31 6.12 2.68
C CYS A 218 11.96 7.45 2.28
N VAL A 219 13.23 7.40 1.82
CA VAL A 219 13.94 8.58 1.32
C VAL A 219 13.29 9.13 0.04
N GLY A 220 12.82 8.24 -0.84
CA GLY A 220 12.08 8.64 -2.04
C GLY A 220 10.84 9.48 -1.69
N TRP A 221 10.10 9.08 -0.66
CA TRP A 221 8.89 9.81 -0.24
C TRP A 221 9.14 11.22 0.29
N VAL A 222 10.38 11.58 0.67
CA VAL A 222 10.72 12.96 1.04
C VAL A 222 10.55 13.92 -0.14
N PHE A 223 10.99 13.52 -1.33
CA PHE A 223 10.76 14.30 -2.55
C PHE A 223 9.26 14.45 -2.81
N PHE A 224 8.49 13.41 -2.54
CA PHE A 224 7.06 13.37 -2.80
C PHE A 224 6.22 14.20 -1.80
N ARG A 225 6.72 14.46 -0.58
CA ARG A 225 5.99 15.24 0.45
C ARG A 225 6.34 16.73 0.46
N ALA A 226 7.56 17.09 0.08
CA ALA A 226 8.09 18.41 0.39
C ALA A 226 7.38 19.55 -0.34
N GLY A 227 6.75 19.31 -1.49
CA GLY A 227 6.08 20.34 -2.30
C GLY A 227 7.04 21.22 -3.12
N ASP A 228 8.34 21.20 -2.82
CA ASP A 228 9.37 21.78 -3.66
C ASP A 228 10.74 21.12 -3.45
N MET A 229 11.62 21.30 -4.44
CA MET A 229 12.97 20.70 -4.45
C MET A 229 13.89 21.25 -3.35
N ALA A 230 13.82 22.54 -3.04
CA ALA A 230 14.70 23.16 -2.07
C ALA A 230 14.38 22.65 -0.66
N LEU A 231 13.10 22.53 -0.32
CA LEU A 231 12.68 21.95 0.96
C LEU A 231 13.04 20.45 1.03
N ALA A 232 12.82 19.68 -0.03
CA ALA A 232 13.22 18.26 -0.08
C ALA A 232 14.71 18.08 0.24
N LEU A 233 15.58 18.87 -0.40
CA LEU A 233 17.03 18.84 -0.14
C LEU A 233 17.38 19.25 1.29
N GLN A 234 16.66 20.20 1.88
CA GLN A 234 16.86 20.61 3.27
C GLN A 234 16.49 19.51 4.27
N TYR A 235 15.42 18.74 4.02
CA TYR A 235 15.07 17.56 4.80
C TYR A 235 16.10 16.44 4.64
N LEU A 236 16.53 16.16 3.41
CA LEU A 236 17.56 15.13 3.16
C LEU A 236 18.89 15.46 3.85
N LYS A 237 19.33 16.72 3.83
CA LYS A 237 20.52 17.16 4.57
C LYS A 237 20.37 16.90 6.07
N ARG A 238 19.20 17.18 6.65
CA ARG A 238 18.93 16.95 8.08
C ARG A 238 18.90 15.46 8.43
N MET A 239 18.35 14.62 7.55
CA MET A 239 18.34 13.17 7.74
C MET A 239 19.76 12.58 7.77
N PHE A 240 20.62 12.99 6.84
CA PHE A 240 21.94 12.36 6.66
C PHE A 240 23.11 13.10 7.30
N LEU A 241 22.92 14.36 7.73
CA LEU A 241 23.91 15.17 8.45
C LEU A 241 23.35 15.66 9.79
N PRO A 242 22.80 14.78 10.66
CA PRO A 242 22.09 15.20 11.86
C PRO A 242 22.97 15.99 12.85
N TRP A 243 24.29 15.77 12.83
CA TRP A 243 25.25 16.51 13.67
C TRP A 243 25.37 18.00 13.29
N MET A 244 24.95 18.39 12.09
CA MET A 244 24.92 19.80 11.65
C MET A 244 23.62 20.51 12.03
N TYR A 245 22.58 19.76 12.40
CA TYR A 245 21.22 20.26 12.60
C TYR A 245 20.64 19.71 13.90
N THR A 246 21.24 20.12 15.03
CA THR A 246 20.87 19.65 16.38
C THR A 246 19.88 20.57 17.09
N ALA A 247 19.85 21.86 16.73
CA ALA A 247 18.95 22.84 17.32
C ALA A 247 17.49 22.56 16.95
N SER A 248 16.61 22.64 17.95
CA SER A 248 15.15 22.61 17.79
C SER A 248 14.52 23.33 18.97
N GLY A 249 13.53 24.18 18.71
CA GLY A 249 12.68 24.76 19.76
C GLY A 249 11.66 23.79 20.37
N TYR A 250 11.50 22.59 19.78
CA TYR A 250 10.51 21.59 20.17
C TYR A 250 11.15 20.27 20.58
N ALA A 251 10.55 19.60 21.57
CA ALA A 251 10.93 18.25 21.95
C ALA A 251 10.12 17.21 21.18
N VAL A 252 10.71 16.06 20.86
CA VAL A 252 10.00 14.98 20.14
C VAL A 252 8.69 14.55 20.82
N PRO A 253 8.62 14.38 22.16
CA PRO A 253 7.37 14.00 22.82
C PRO A 253 6.25 15.04 22.76
N GLU A 254 6.55 16.31 22.46
CA GLU A 254 5.54 17.36 22.27
C GLU A 254 4.76 17.15 20.96
N ILE A 255 5.39 16.48 19.99
CA ILE A 255 4.86 16.29 18.63
C ILE A 255 4.44 14.83 18.40
N VAL A 256 5.16 13.89 18.99
CA VAL A 256 4.89 12.46 18.94
C VAL A 256 4.38 12.01 20.30
N ASP A 257 3.08 12.14 20.50
CA ASP A 257 2.43 11.68 21.72
C ASP A 257 2.36 10.13 21.79
N HIS A 258 1.98 9.61 22.96
CA HIS A 258 1.87 8.16 23.17
C HIS A 258 0.88 7.49 22.22
N ARG A 259 -0.20 8.19 21.83
CA ARG A 259 -1.18 7.71 20.87
C ARG A 259 -0.55 7.52 19.50
N THR A 260 0.18 8.52 19.01
CA THR A 260 0.84 8.49 17.70
C THR A 260 1.91 7.41 17.66
N LEU A 261 2.69 7.26 18.74
CA LEU A 261 3.67 6.18 18.85
C LEU A 261 3.01 4.80 18.80
N LEU A 262 1.91 4.59 19.51
CA LEU A 262 1.16 3.33 19.49
C LEU A 262 0.60 3.05 18.08
N VAL A 263 0.00 4.05 17.44
CA VAL A 263 -0.52 3.95 16.07
C VAL A 263 0.62 3.62 15.10
N PHE A 264 1.79 4.25 15.23
CA PHE A 264 2.97 3.95 14.43
C PHE A 264 3.40 2.49 14.56
N VAL A 265 3.50 1.97 15.79
CA VAL A 265 3.84 0.56 16.03
C VAL A 265 2.78 -0.37 15.41
N CYS A 266 1.50 -0.08 15.61
CA CYS A 266 0.41 -0.84 14.99
C CYS A 266 0.46 -0.80 13.46
N ALA A 267 0.79 0.35 12.86
CA ALA A 267 0.93 0.55 11.43
C ALA A 267 2.12 -0.26 10.86
N VAL A 268 3.27 -0.25 11.54
CA VAL A 268 4.43 -1.05 11.16
C VAL A 268 4.12 -2.55 11.23
N LEU A 269 3.41 -3.01 12.26
CA LEU A 269 2.99 -4.41 12.37
C LEU A 269 1.94 -4.79 11.30
N GLY A 270 1.01 -3.88 11.02
CA GLY A 270 -0.11 -4.06 10.11
C GLY A 270 0.23 -3.96 8.63
N CYS A 271 1.40 -3.41 8.26
CA CYS A 271 1.80 -3.21 6.87
C CYS A 271 2.28 -4.49 6.16
N GLY A 272 2.19 -5.64 6.85
CA GLY A 272 2.41 -6.97 6.27
C GLY A 272 3.00 -7.99 7.25
N MET A 273 3.62 -7.56 8.35
CA MET A 273 4.30 -8.47 9.27
C MET A 273 3.33 -9.46 9.93
N ILE A 274 2.20 -8.97 10.43
CA ILE A 274 1.16 -9.82 11.02
C ILE A 274 0.67 -10.84 9.99
N GLN A 275 0.43 -10.43 8.75
CA GLN A 275 -0.10 -11.30 7.70
C GLN A 275 0.93 -12.33 7.24
N ALA A 276 2.22 -11.95 7.19
CA ALA A 276 3.31 -12.88 6.90
C ALA A 276 3.46 -13.95 7.99
N VAL A 277 3.35 -13.57 9.27
CA VAL A 277 3.37 -14.51 10.41
C VAL A 277 2.13 -15.40 10.39
N TRP A 278 0.94 -14.83 10.20
CA TRP A 278 -0.32 -15.58 10.15
C TRP A 278 -0.32 -16.63 9.03
N LYS A 279 0.20 -16.29 7.84
CA LYS A 279 0.32 -17.23 6.72
C LYS A 279 1.26 -18.40 7.04
N ARG A 280 2.35 -18.14 7.76
CA ARG A 280 3.29 -19.20 8.20
C ARG A 280 2.67 -20.10 9.26
N LEU A 281 1.94 -19.53 10.23
CA LEU A 281 1.28 -20.30 11.29
C LEU A 281 0.14 -21.16 10.75
N SER A 282 -0.74 -20.59 9.94
CA SER A 282 -1.85 -21.32 9.31
C SER A 282 -1.36 -22.43 8.37
N GLY A 283 -0.29 -22.17 7.59
CA GLY A 283 0.37 -23.20 6.78
C GLY A 283 0.92 -24.38 7.59
N ARG A 284 1.53 -24.10 8.76
CA ARG A 284 2.05 -25.14 9.67
C ARG A 284 0.93 -25.96 10.32
N LEU A 285 -0.16 -25.32 10.74
CA LEU A 285 -1.32 -25.98 11.34
C LEU A 285 -2.01 -26.93 10.35
N LEU A 286 -2.14 -26.51 9.08
CA LEU A 286 -2.71 -27.35 8.02
C LEU A 286 -1.79 -28.53 7.66
N SER A 287 -0.46 -28.32 7.65
CA SER A 287 0.49 -29.43 7.46
C SER A 287 0.55 -30.40 8.65
N GLY A 288 0.34 -29.92 9.87
CA GLY A 288 0.31 -30.75 11.08
C GLY A 288 -0.91 -31.67 11.14
N LYS A 289 -2.09 -31.19 10.71
CA LYS A 289 -3.29 -32.04 10.58
C LYS A 289 -3.14 -33.13 9.51
N ALA A 290 -2.52 -32.82 8.37
CA ALA A 290 -2.24 -33.80 7.32
C ALA A 290 -1.20 -34.88 7.74
N GLY A 291 -0.35 -34.59 8.74
CA GLY A 291 0.56 -35.58 9.34
C GLY A 291 -0.12 -36.54 10.30
N SER A 292 -1.21 -36.13 10.95
CA SER A 292 -1.97 -36.96 11.89
C SER A 292 -2.95 -37.94 11.20
N GLU A 293 -3.45 -37.59 10.01
CA GLU A 293 -4.38 -38.46 9.25
C GLU A 293 -3.67 -39.59 8.48
N LYS A 294 -2.33 -39.54 8.33
CA LYS A 294 -1.55 -40.60 7.68
C LYS A 294 -1.23 -41.81 8.57
N GLY A 295 -1.69 -41.83 9.82
CA GLY A 295 -1.51 -42.96 10.74
C GLY A 295 -2.52 -44.10 10.59
N LEU A 296 -3.65 -43.91 9.89
CA LEU A 296 -4.68 -44.93 9.70
C LEU A 296 -5.20 -44.94 8.25
N SER A 297 -4.47 -45.61 7.35
CA SER A 297 -5.03 -46.47 6.29
C SER A 297 -3.93 -46.84 5.29
N GLY A 298 -3.54 -48.11 5.30
CA GLY A 298 -2.78 -48.71 4.22
C GLY A 298 -3.73 -49.09 3.10
N SER A 299 -3.61 -48.44 1.94
CA SER A 299 -3.83 -49.01 0.59
C SER A 299 -3.72 -47.90 -0.47
N ARG A 300 -2.93 -48.13 -1.52
CA ARG A 300 -2.93 -47.33 -2.76
C ARG A 300 -4.19 -47.67 -3.57
N PRO A 301 -4.79 -46.71 -4.32
CA PRO A 301 -4.49 -46.70 -5.75
C PRO A 301 -4.47 -45.31 -6.47
N SER A 302 -3.71 -45.31 -7.57
CA SER A 302 -3.89 -44.65 -8.89
C SER A 302 -4.81 -43.42 -9.08
N GLY A 303 -4.24 -42.36 -9.65
CA GLY A 303 -4.73 -41.72 -10.88
C GLY A 303 -6.03 -40.92 -10.87
N LYS A 304 -5.95 -39.62 -10.55
CA LYS A 304 -6.60 -38.45 -11.19
C LYS A 304 -6.57 -37.25 -10.23
N LYS A 305 -5.94 -36.13 -10.62
CA LYS A 305 -5.97 -34.87 -9.85
C LYS A 305 -7.38 -34.27 -9.93
N GLN A 306 -8.24 -34.64 -8.98
CA GLN A 306 -9.50 -33.96 -8.73
C GLN A 306 -9.22 -32.71 -7.87
N TYR A 307 -9.59 -31.53 -8.37
CA TYR A 307 -9.54 -30.30 -7.59
C TYR A 307 -10.39 -30.48 -6.32
N GLY A 308 -9.71 -30.46 -5.17
CA GLY A 308 -10.31 -30.70 -3.86
C GLY A 308 -11.46 -29.73 -3.57
N ARG A 309 -12.65 -30.30 -3.39
CA ARG A 309 -13.79 -29.69 -2.69
C ARG A 309 -13.28 -29.20 -1.33
N LYS A 310 -13.49 -27.91 -1.00
CA LYS A 310 -13.29 -27.43 0.38
C LYS A 310 -14.10 -28.33 1.32
N PRO A 311 -13.55 -28.75 2.48
CA PRO A 311 -14.34 -29.50 3.46
C PRO A 311 -15.55 -28.65 3.86
N ALA A 312 -16.72 -29.27 4.02
CA ALA A 312 -17.89 -28.61 4.59
C ALA A 312 -17.53 -28.17 6.02
N GLU A 313 -17.27 -26.88 6.20
CA GLU A 313 -17.10 -26.29 7.53
C GLU A 313 -18.43 -26.36 8.28
N ASN A 314 -18.43 -26.94 9.48
CA ASN A 314 -19.60 -27.06 10.34
C ASN A 314 -20.32 -25.70 10.47
N GLY A 315 -21.62 -25.65 10.17
CA GLY A 315 -22.41 -24.42 10.11
C GLY A 315 -22.35 -23.58 11.39
N ALA A 316 -22.24 -24.21 12.57
CA ALA A 316 -22.08 -23.52 13.86
C ALA A 316 -20.74 -22.78 13.99
N VAL A 317 -19.66 -23.36 13.45
CA VAL A 317 -18.33 -22.75 13.43
C VAL A 317 -18.33 -21.55 12.47
N CYS A 318 -18.92 -21.71 11.29
CA CYS A 318 -19.09 -20.63 10.32
C CYS A 318 -19.92 -19.46 10.87
N LEU A 319 -20.99 -19.74 11.62
CA LEU A 319 -21.82 -18.74 12.30
C LEU A 319 -21.07 -17.98 13.40
N GLN A 320 -20.28 -18.67 14.23
CA GLN A 320 -19.46 -18.03 15.28
C GLN A 320 -18.38 -17.11 14.69
N TYR A 321 -17.67 -17.55 13.65
CA TYR A 321 -16.70 -16.69 12.96
C TYR A 321 -17.37 -15.45 12.35
N SER A 322 -18.56 -15.62 11.78
CA SER A 322 -19.33 -14.51 11.20
C SER A 322 -19.80 -13.49 12.25
N ALA A 323 -20.21 -13.96 13.44
CA ALA A 323 -20.64 -13.08 14.53
C ALA A 323 -19.48 -12.28 15.13
N VAL A 324 -18.34 -12.92 15.38
CA VAL A 324 -17.12 -12.25 15.88
C VAL A 324 -16.64 -11.20 14.88
N GLU A 325 -16.62 -11.54 13.59
CA GLU A 325 -16.22 -10.62 12.53
C GLU A 325 -17.17 -9.42 12.42
N LEU A 326 -18.49 -9.64 12.58
CA LEU A 326 -19.48 -8.57 12.61
C LEU A 326 -19.28 -7.63 13.80
N ILE A 327 -19.12 -8.18 15.01
CA ILE A 327 -18.87 -7.38 16.23
C ILE A 327 -17.60 -6.55 16.06
N PHE A 328 -16.53 -7.16 15.53
CA PHE A 328 -15.28 -6.46 15.23
C PHE A 328 -15.50 -5.32 14.23
N CYS A 329 -16.22 -5.55 13.14
CA CYS A 329 -16.52 -4.51 12.15
C CYS A 329 -17.35 -3.37 12.74
N MET A 330 -18.35 -3.68 13.58
CA MET A 330 -19.17 -2.67 14.24
C MET A 330 -18.38 -1.84 15.24
N ALA A 331 -17.52 -2.48 16.05
CA ALA A 331 -16.60 -1.79 16.95
C ALA A 331 -15.63 -0.88 16.19
N LEU A 332 -15.06 -1.39 15.09
CA LEU A 332 -14.13 -0.62 14.25
C LEU A 332 -14.82 0.58 13.60
N LEU A 333 -16.05 0.42 13.12
CA LEU A 333 -16.86 1.52 12.57
C LEU A 333 -17.19 2.55 13.65
N ALA A 334 -17.58 2.12 14.85
CA ALA A 334 -17.84 3.02 15.98
C ALA A 334 -16.59 3.83 16.35
N LEU A 335 -15.41 3.20 16.39
CA LEU A 335 -14.14 3.90 16.61
C LEU A 335 -13.84 4.92 15.50
N CYS A 336 -14.10 4.60 14.24
CA CYS A 336 -13.95 5.55 13.13
C CYS A 336 -14.87 6.75 13.31
N ILE A 337 -16.15 6.53 13.64
CA ILE A 337 -17.13 7.60 13.86
C ILE A 337 -16.70 8.49 15.03
N LEU A 338 -16.33 7.90 16.17
CA LEU A 338 -15.84 8.64 17.33
C LEU A 338 -14.59 9.47 16.99
N SER A 339 -13.64 8.89 16.24
CA SER A 339 -12.45 9.59 15.79
C SER A 339 -12.79 10.77 14.87
N MET A 340 -13.71 10.61 13.92
CA MET A 340 -14.12 11.69 13.01
C MET A 340 -14.87 12.81 13.74
N VAL A 341 -15.70 12.47 14.73
CA VAL A 341 -16.44 13.46 15.54
C VAL A 341 -15.52 14.22 16.48
N SER A 342 -14.50 13.55 17.03
CA SER A 342 -13.53 14.18 17.93
C SER A 342 -12.40 14.91 17.21
N SER A 343 -12.11 14.56 15.95
CA SER A 343 -11.06 15.22 15.17
C SER A 343 -11.52 16.57 14.63
N THR A 344 -10.81 17.64 14.99
CA THR A 344 -10.86 18.92 14.27
C THR A 344 -10.10 18.88 12.95
N TYR A 345 -9.24 17.86 12.77
CA TYR A 345 -8.47 17.61 11.54
C TYR A 345 -9.37 16.94 10.49
N SER A 346 -9.80 17.70 9.49
CA SER A 346 -10.63 17.23 8.39
C SER A 346 -9.81 17.09 7.10
N ALA A 347 -8.93 16.08 7.03
CA ALA A 347 -8.20 15.72 5.81
C ALA A 347 -9.07 14.98 4.78
N PHE A 348 -10.35 15.36 4.65
CA PHE A 348 -11.17 14.98 3.50
C PHE A 348 -10.84 15.83 2.27
N LEU A 349 -10.07 16.91 2.46
CA LEU A 349 -9.53 17.71 1.38
C LEU A 349 -8.27 17.01 0.85
N TYR A 350 -8.49 16.32 -0.27
CA TYR A 350 -7.58 15.95 -1.35
C TYR A 350 -6.09 15.96 -1.03
N MET A 351 -5.42 14.85 -1.38
CA MET A 351 -3.97 14.84 -1.64
C MET A 351 -3.63 15.99 -2.60
N ASN A 352 -3.29 17.15 -2.05
CA ASN A 352 -2.51 18.16 -2.74
C ASN A 352 -1.10 17.57 -2.75
N PHE A 353 -0.82 16.84 -3.82
CA PHE A 353 0.53 16.53 -4.24
C PHE A 353 1.33 17.82 -4.34
#